data_AF-A0AAU7DJ33-F1
#
_entry.id   AF-A0AAU7DJ33-F1
#
_cell.length_a   1.000
_cell.length_b   1.000
_cell.length_c   1.000
_cell.angle_alpha   90.00
_cell.angle_beta   90.00
_cell.angle_gamma   90.00
#
_symmetry.space_group_name_H-M   'P 1'
#
loop_
_entity.id
_entity.type
_entity.pdbx_description
1 polymer ?
#
loop_
_entity_poly.entity_id
_entity_poly.type
_entity_poly.pdbx_seq_one_letter_code
_entity_poly.pdbx_strand_id
1 'polypeptide(L)'
;MLAPLEVRLDNSWGLDHGTWSVLRHVYPNADIPVVQLSIDESKSASFHFEIGRKLAPLREDGVLILGSGNLVHNLHAYAWGRHLPDPYDWAVRFENDAKQMMVAGEYKPLIEYETLGPEALLSIPTPDHYLPMLYVLATRQERETVTFPIEGVDGGSISMLTVQVG
;
A
#
# COMPACT_ATOMS: atom_id res chain seq x y z
N MET A 1 19.70 9.19 -3.37
CA MET A 1 18.97 8.07 -4.01
C MET A 1 17.90 8.52 -5.00
N LEU A 2 17.09 9.55 -4.72
CA LEU A 2 16.02 9.94 -5.63
C LEU A 2 16.44 10.88 -6.78
N ALA A 3 17.61 11.53 -6.68
CA ALA A 3 18.14 12.36 -7.76
C ALA A 3 18.13 11.63 -9.13
N PRO A 4 17.75 12.33 -10.22
CA PRO A 4 17.49 13.76 -10.33
C PRO A 4 16.03 14.17 -10.04
N LEU A 5 15.20 13.31 -9.44
CA LEU A 5 13.83 13.67 -9.09
C LEU A 5 13.83 14.89 -8.16
N GLU A 6 13.04 15.89 -8.52
CA GLU A 6 12.84 17.07 -7.67
C GLU A 6 12.03 16.66 -6.44
N VAL A 7 12.59 16.89 -5.26
CA VAL A 7 11.95 16.61 -3.97
C VAL A 7 11.99 17.88 -3.15
N ARG A 8 10.85 18.26 -2.58
CA ARG A 8 10.73 19.43 -1.72
C ARG A 8 10.63 18.99 -0.26
N LEU A 9 11.51 19.53 0.57
CA LEU A 9 11.39 19.38 2.03
C LEU A 9 10.26 20.27 2.55
N ASP A 10 9.40 19.69 3.38
CA ASP A 10 8.34 20.41 4.09
C ASP A 10 8.31 19.94 5.55
N ASN A 11 8.20 20.90 6.48
CA ASN A 11 8.15 20.67 7.92
C ASN A 11 6.86 21.24 8.55
N SER A 12 5.89 21.66 7.72
CA SER A 12 4.71 22.42 8.18
C SER A 12 3.43 21.60 8.37
N TRP A 13 3.34 20.42 7.75
CA TRP A 13 2.09 19.65 7.64
C TRP A 13 1.77 18.81 8.89
N GLY A 14 2.80 18.37 9.62
CA GLY A 14 2.63 17.31 10.63
C GLY A 14 2.30 15.95 10.00
N LEU A 15 2.06 14.92 10.83
CA LEU A 15 1.72 13.60 10.33
C LEU A 15 0.31 13.60 9.71
N ASP A 16 0.21 13.12 8.47
CA ASP A 16 -1.08 12.92 7.80
C ASP A 16 -1.88 11.79 8.48
N HIS A 17 -3.16 11.67 8.14
CA HIS A 17 -4.05 10.66 8.73
C HIS A 17 -3.56 9.23 8.52
N GLY A 18 -3.05 8.88 7.32
CA GLY A 18 -2.55 7.55 7.01
C GLY A 18 -1.34 7.21 7.88
N THR A 19 -0.41 8.15 8.03
CA THR A 19 0.76 7.98 8.89
C THR A 19 0.38 7.89 10.37
N TRP A 20 -0.42 8.83 10.87
CA TRP A 20 -0.79 8.91 12.29
C TRP A 20 -1.67 7.73 12.76
N SER A 21 -2.64 7.33 11.94
CA SER A 21 -3.61 6.27 12.29
C SER A 21 -2.95 4.92 12.51
N VAL A 22 -1.81 4.65 11.87
CA VAL A 22 -1.01 3.44 12.11
C VAL A 22 -0.02 3.66 13.26
N LEU A 23 0.82 4.70 13.16
CA LEU A 23 1.97 4.85 14.07
C LEU A 23 1.58 5.13 15.52
N ARG A 24 0.42 5.77 15.79
CA ARG A 24 -0.02 5.98 17.18
C ARG A 24 -0.27 4.67 17.94
N HIS A 25 -0.53 3.57 17.22
CA HIS A 25 -0.82 2.26 17.79
C HIS A 25 0.42 1.38 17.82
N VAL A 26 1.24 1.42 16.77
CA VAL A 26 2.48 0.61 16.67
C VAL A 26 3.57 1.16 17.58
N TYR A 27 3.75 2.49 17.62
CA TYR A 27 4.77 3.18 18.42
C TYR A 27 4.12 4.30 19.28
N PRO A 28 3.33 3.94 20.31
CA PRO A 28 2.53 4.90 21.07
C PRO A 28 3.36 5.94 21.85
N ASN A 29 4.63 5.66 22.10
CA ASN A 29 5.54 6.58 22.79
C ASN A 29 6.20 7.61 21.85
N ALA A 30 6.00 7.50 20.53
CA ALA A 30 6.62 8.36 19.52
C ALA A 30 8.15 8.46 19.67
N ASP A 31 8.79 7.34 19.98
CA ASP A 31 10.23 7.19 20.24
C ASP A 31 11.05 6.81 18.99
N ILE A 32 10.39 6.68 17.84
CA ILE A 32 11.03 6.43 16.54
C ILE A 32 10.92 7.68 15.65
N PRO A 33 12.04 8.20 15.10
CA PRO A 33 11.99 9.29 14.13
C PRO A 33 11.24 8.89 12.85
N VAL A 34 10.36 9.77 12.37
CA VAL A 34 9.53 9.55 11.18
C VAL A 34 9.87 10.57 10.11
N VAL A 35 10.02 10.10 8.87
CA VAL A 35 10.08 10.94 7.67
C VAL A 35 8.92 10.54 6.77
N GLN A 36 8.08 11.51 6.40
CA GLN A 36 6.98 11.29 5.46
C GLN A 36 7.46 11.48 4.03
N LEU A 37 7.03 10.58 3.14
CA LEU A 37 7.19 10.69 1.70
C LEU A 37 5.80 10.75 1.07
N SER A 38 5.47 11.86 0.42
CA SER A 38 4.20 12.02 -0.29
C SER A 38 4.13 11.17 -1.56
N ILE A 39 2.92 10.85 -1.98
CA ILE A 39 2.63 10.23 -3.28
C ILE A 39 2.31 11.34 -4.29
N ASP A 40 2.93 11.26 -5.47
CA ASP A 40 2.62 12.12 -6.61
C ASP A 40 1.55 11.44 -7.47
N GLU A 41 0.29 11.83 -7.28
CA GLU A 41 -0.87 11.27 -7.99
C GLU A 41 -0.83 11.47 -9.51
N SER A 42 0.05 12.35 -10.02
CA SER A 42 0.23 12.57 -11.47
C SER A 42 1.07 11.48 -12.16
N LYS A 43 1.63 10.53 -11.40
CA LYS A 43 2.58 9.52 -11.88
C LYS A 43 1.95 8.14 -11.99
N SER A 44 2.54 7.31 -12.84
CA SER A 44 2.10 5.94 -13.06
C SER A 44 2.50 5.02 -11.90
N ALA A 45 1.78 3.91 -11.71
CA ALA A 45 2.15 2.85 -10.78
C ALA A 45 3.59 2.34 -10.98
N SER A 46 4.05 2.26 -12.23
CA SER A 46 5.44 1.90 -12.56
C SER A 46 6.47 2.90 -12.03
N PHE A 47 6.16 4.20 -12.04
CA PHE A 47 7.01 5.22 -11.43
C PHE A 47 7.12 4.98 -9.92
N HIS A 48 6.00 4.76 -9.24
CA HIS A 48 5.97 4.50 -7.79
C HIS A 48 6.74 3.24 -7.39
N PHE A 49 6.59 2.16 -8.17
CA PHE A 49 7.36 0.93 -7.96
C PHE A 49 8.87 1.19 -8.08
N GLU A 50 9.31 1.94 -9.09
CA GLU A 50 10.73 2.30 -9.24
C GLU A 50 11.25 3.22 -8.12
N ILE A 51 10.41 4.07 -7.54
CA ILE A 51 10.78 4.80 -6.31
C ILE A 51 11.00 3.83 -5.16
N GLY A 52 10.09 2.87 -4.94
CA GLY A 52 10.26 1.83 -3.91
C GLY A 52 11.58 1.06 -4.07
N ARG A 53 11.96 0.70 -5.30
CA ARG A 53 13.27 0.06 -5.58
C ARG A 53 14.45 0.94 -5.17
N LYS A 54 14.36 2.25 -5.38
CA LYS A 54 15.41 3.20 -4.96
C LYS A 54 15.47 3.38 -3.43
N LEU A 55 14.37 3.11 -2.72
CA LEU A 55 14.32 3.14 -1.25
C LEU A 55 14.83 1.84 -0.62
N ALA A 56 14.83 0.72 -1.36
CA ALA A 56 15.21 -0.60 -0.84
C ALA A 56 16.54 -0.62 -0.05
N PRO A 57 17.62 0.07 -0.47
CA PRO A 57 18.88 0.10 0.30
C PRO A 57 18.74 0.68 1.71
N LEU A 58 17.76 1.54 2.00
CA LEU A 58 17.55 2.08 3.35
C LEU A 58 17.23 1.00 4.39
N ARG A 59 16.71 -0.16 3.95
CA ARG A 59 16.45 -1.29 4.83
C ARG A 59 17.74 -1.86 5.42
N GLU A 60 18.85 -1.76 4.70
CA GLU A 60 20.19 -2.16 5.17
C GLU A 60 20.77 -1.16 6.20
N ASP A 61 20.29 0.09 6.17
CA ASP A 61 20.64 1.16 7.10
C ASP A 61 19.74 1.22 8.35
N GLY A 62 18.91 0.19 8.58
CA GLY A 62 18.02 0.10 9.74
C GLY A 62 16.75 0.95 9.63
N VAL A 63 16.35 1.35 8.41
CA VAL A 63 15.12 2.10 8.17
C VAL A 63 13.95 1.15 7.87
N LEU A 64 12.86 1.29 8.62
CA LEU A 64 11.59 0.66 8.31
C LEU A 64 10.87 1.45 7.20
N ILE A 65 10.60 0.80 6.07
CA ILE A 65 9.75 1.34 5.02
C ILE A 65 8.30 0.92 5.29
N LEU A 66 7.43 1.89 5.55
CA LEU A 66 6.02 1.67 5.87
C LEU A 66 5.14 2.39 4.84
N GLY A 67 4.30 1.63 4.14
CA GLY A 67 3.23 2.16 3.29
C GLY A 67 1.89 1.94 3.98
N SER A 68 1.09 3.01 4.10
CA SER A 68 -0.28 2.95 4.63
C SER A 68 -1.27 3.25 3.52
N GLY A 69 -2.23 2.35 3.32
CA GLY A 69 -3.24 2.40 2.26
C GLY A 69 -4.14 1.18 2.34
N ASN A 70 -4.81 0.84 1.24
CA ASN A 70 -5.69 -0.32 1.16
C ASN A 70 -5.61 -0.92 -0.25
N LEU A 71 -5.53 -2.25 -0.33
CA LEU A 71 -5.52 -2.98 -1.60
C LEU A 71 -6.85 -2.81 -2.35
N VAL A 72 -7.95 -2.90 -1.62
CA VAL A 72 -9.32 -2.62 -2.06
C VAL A 72 -9.76 -1.36 -1.33
N HIS A 73 -10.08 -0.30 -2.05
CA HIS A 73 -10.54 0.96 -1.48
C HIS A 73 -11.66 1.58 -2.33
N ASN A 74 -12.90 1.11 -2.13
CA ASN A 74 -14.05 1.68 -2.80
C ASN A 74 -15.11 2.18 -1.82
N LEU A 75 -15.03 3.47 -1.48
CA LEU A 75 -15.99 4.14 -0.61
C LEU A 75 -17.37 4.35 -1.24
N HIS A 76 -17.48 4.32 -2.58
CA HIS A 76 -18.79 4.35 -3.25
C HIS A 76 -19.58 3.06 -3.03
N ALA A 77 -18.87 1.94 -2.86
CA ALA A 77 -19.46 0.63 -2.56
C ALA A 77 -19.56 0.36 -1.05
N TYR A 78 -18.94 1.18 -0.18
CA TYR A 78 -18.87 0.92 1.25
C TYR A 78 -20.25 0.93 1.92
N ALA A 79 -20.52 -0.09 2.71
CA ALA A 79 -21.78 -0.23 3.42
C ALA A 79 -21.80 0.59 4.72
N TRP A 80 -22.24 1.84 4.61
CA TRP A 80 -22.43 2.74 5.76
C TRP A 80 -23.65 2.33 6.60
N GLY A 81 -23.48 1.52 7.66
CA GLY A 81 -24.61 1.09 8.50
C GLY A 81 -24.25 0.16 9.66
N ARG A 82 -25.26 -0.19 10.48
CA ARG A 82 -25.08 -1.10 11.65
C ARG A 82 -24.92 -2.57 11.27
N HIS A 83 -25.26 -2.96 10.04
CA HIS A 83 -25.07 -4.31 9.54
C HIS A 83 -24.00 -4.25 8.47
N LEU A 84 -22.77 -4.55 8.86
CA LEU A 84 -21.66 -4.71 7.94
C LEU A 84 -21.95 -5.98 7.12
N PRO A 85 -22.04 -5.89 5.78
CA PRO A 85 -22.21 -7.08 4.97
C PRO A 85 -20.96 -7.96 5.06
N ASP A 86 -21.10 -9.22 4.66
CA ASP A 86 -19.94 -10.01 4.30
C ASP A 86 -19.13 -9.28 3.21
N PRO A 87 -17.81 -9.52 3.12
CA PRO A 87 -16.97 -8.95 2.06
C PRO A 87 -17.58 -9.19 0.67
N TYR A 88 -17.59 -8.19 -0.19
CA TYR A 88 -18.12 -8.39 -1.54
C TYR A 88 -17.22 -9.37 -2.32
N ASP A 89 -17.84 -10.26 -3.09
CA ASP A 89 -17.08 -11.31 -3.79
C ASP A 89 -15.98 -10.75 -4.71
N TRP A 90 -16.21 -9.61 -5.36
CA TRP A 90 -15.21 -8.97 -6.22
C TRP A 90 -14.00 -8.44 -5.43
N ALA A 91 -14.22 -7.98 -4.20
CA ALA A 91 -13.14 -7.53 -3.32
C ALA A 91 -12.30 -8.72 -2.86
N VAL A 92 -12.96 -9.82 -2.48
CA VAL A 92 -12.30 -11.07 -2.07
C VAL A 92 -11.51 -11.70 -3.22
N ARG A 93 -12.08 -11.75 -4.43
CA ARG A 93 -11.40 -12.29 -5.60
C ARG A 93 -10.17 -11.47 -5.97
N PHE A 94 -10.31 -10.15 -6.08
CA PHE A 94 -9.16 -9.28 -6.37
C PHE A 94 -8.07 -9.40 -5.30
N GLU A 95 -8.43 -9.42 -4.01
CA GLU A 95 -7.46 -9.60 -2.93
C GLU A 95 -6.71 -10.93 -3.04
N ASN A 96 -7.42 -12.04 -3.31
CA ASN A 96 -6.79 -13.35 -3.47
C ASN A 96 -5.85 -13.40 -4.66
N ASP A 97 -6.26 -12.87 -5.81
CA ASP A 97 -5.44 -12.81 -7.02
C ASP A 97 -4.16 -11.99 -6.77
N ALA A 98 -4.31 -10.82 -6.12
CA ALA A 98 -3.20 -9.96 -5.77
C ALA A 98 -2.23 -10.66 -4.79
N LYS A 99 -2.74 -11.36 -3.76
CA LYS A 99 -1.90 -12.15 -2.82
C LYS A 99 -1.09 -13.21 -3.56
N GLN A 100 -1.70 -13.93 -4.50
CA GLN A 100 -0.99 -14.93 -5.31
C GLN A 100 0.14 -14.30 -6.12
N MET A 101 -0.12 -13.17 -6.78
CA MET A 101 0.91 -12.42 -7.52
C MET A 101 2.04 -11.94 -6.62
N MET A 102 1.72 -11.43 -5.42
CA MET A 102 2.72 -10.96 -4.44
C MET A 102 3.66 -12.09 -3.97
N VAL A 103 3.08 -13.25 -3.64
CA VAL A 103 3.84 -14.44 -3.21
C VAL A 103 4.71 -14.98 -4.35
N ALA A 104 4.16 -15.02 -5.57
CA ALA A 104 4.89 -15.45 -6.76
C ALA A 104 6.01 -14.47 -7.18
N GLY A 105 6.01 -13.24 -6.66
CA GLY A 105 6.91 -12.17 -7.13
C GLY A 105 6.53 -11.64 -8.52
N GLU A 106 5.29 -11.86 -8.95
CA GLU A 106 4.77 -11.39 -10.23
C GLU A 106 4.24 -9.95 -10.07
N TYR A 107 5.15 -8.98 -10.02
CA TYR A 107 4.76 -7.58 -9.78
C TYR A 107 4.24 -6.85 -11.01
N LYS A 108 4.53 -7.33 -12.23
CA LYS A 108 4.10 -6.65 -13.45
C LYS A 108 2.57 -6.48 -13.52
N PRO A 109 1.74 -7.52 -13.29
CA PRO A 109 0.29 -7.35 -13.27
C PRO A 109 -0.21 -6.41 -12.16
N LEU A 110 0.47 -6.38 -11.00
CA LEU A 110 0.15 -5.43 -9.91
C LEU A 110 0.50 -3.98 -10.27
N ILE A 111 1.55 -3.77 -11.06
CA ILE A 111 1.92 -2.45 -11.60
C ILE A 111 0.96 -2.03 -12.70
N GLU A 112 0.49 -2.97 -13.51
CA GLU A 112 -0.46 -2.78 -14.61
C GLU A 112 -1.88 -3.17 -14.17
N TYR A 113 -2.29 -2.82 -12.95
CA TYR A 113 -3.52 -3.30 -12.31
C TYR A 113 -4.78 -2.99 -13.13
N GLU A 114 -4.77 -1.93 -13.96
CA GLU A 114 -5.89 -1.59 -14.84
C GLU A 114 -6.18 -2.71 -15.88
N THR A 115 -5.21 -3.58 -16.13
CA THR A 115 -5.34 -4.74 -17.04
C THR A 115 -5.92 -5.99 -16.37
N LEU A 116 -6.02 -6.01 -15.04
CA LEU A 116 -6.55 -7.14 -14.26
C LEU A 116 -8.07 -7.28 -14.34
N GLY A 117 -8.75 -6.35 -15.02
CA GLY A 117 -10.17 -6.44 -15.33
C GLY A 117 -11.06 -5.67 -14.35
N PRO A 118 -12.38 -5.89 -14.42
CA PRO A 118 -13.37 -5.03 -13.77
C PRO A 118 -13.28 -5.06 -12.23
N GLU A 119 -12.83 -6.16 -11.64
CA GLU A 119 -12.73 -6.28 -10.18
C GLU A 119 -11.60 -5.44 -9.61
N ALA A 120 -10.47 -5.36 -10.32
CA ALA A 120 -9.37 -4.46 -9.98
C ALA A 120 -9.78 -2.99 -10.13
N LEU A 121 -10.45 -2.65 -11.23
CA LEU A 121 -10.96 -1.27 -11.45
C LEU A 121 -12.03 -0.87 -10.43
N LEU A 122 -12.85 -1.82 -9.98
CA LEU A 122 -13.81 -1.59 -8.91
C LEU A 122 -13.13 -1.47 -7.54
N SER A 123 -12.05 -2.21 -7.31
CA SER A 123 -11.24 -2.17 -6.09
C SER A 123 -10.39 -0.92 -5.97
N ILE A 124 -9.99 -0.34 -7.09
CA ILE A 124 -9.07 0.80 -7.15
C ILE A 124 -9.71 1.91 -8.02
N PRO A 125 -10.77 2.59 -7.54
CA PRO A 125 -11.37 3.71 -8.28
C PRO A 125 -10.39 4.87 -8.49
N THR A 126 -9.51 5.08 -7.51
CA THR A 126 -8.35 5.96 -7.56
C THR A 126 -7.13 5.23 -7.00
N PRO A 127 -5.91 5.49 -7.52
CA PRO A 127 -4.74 4.68 -7.19
C PRO A 127 -4.10 5.06 -5.86
N ASP A 128 -4.42 6.20 -5.27
CA ASP A 128 -3.74 6.79 -4.10
C ASP A 128 -3.64 5.85 -2.89
N HIS A 129 -4.67 5.05 -2.62
CA HIS A 129 -4.64 4.05 -1.53
C HIS A 129 -3.94 2.73 -1.90
N TYR A 130 -3.85 2.42 -3.20
CA TYR A 130 -3.22 1.20 -3.72
C TYR A 130 -1.69 1.36 -3.86
N LEU A 131 -1.25 2.53 -4.32
CA LEU A 131 0.16 2.84 -4.60
C LEU A 131 1.13 2.59 -3.43
N PRO A 132 0.81 2.88 -2.15
CA PRO A 132 1.71 2.61 -1.02
C PRO A 132 2.21 1.18 -0.96
N MET A 133 1.38 0.20 -1.34
CA MET A 133 1.77 -1.22 -1.38
C MET A 133 2.89 -1.47 -2.39
N LEU A 134 2.86 -0.81 -3.55
CA LEU A 134 3.89 -0.98 -4.58
C LEU A 134 5.26 -0.50 -4.10
N TYR A 135 5.32 0.55 -3.27
CA TYR A 135 6.56 0.99 -2.64
C TYR A 135 7.15 -0.11 -1.77
N VAL A 136 6.34 -0.74 -0.91
CA VAL A 136 6.77 -1.80 0.01
C VAL A 136 7.23 -3.04 -0.75
N LEU A 137 6.43 -3.52 -1.70
CA LEU A 137 6.76 -4.70 -2.52
C LEU A 137 8.06 -4.53 -3.31
N ALA A 138 8.31 -3.33 -3.83
CA ALA A 138 9.52 -3.00 -4.57
C ALA A 138 10.80 -3.04 -3.71
N THR A 139 10.68 -3.07 -2.39
CA THR A 139 11.83 -3.22 -1.48
C THR A 139 12.25 -4.66 -1.24
N ARG A 140 11.50 -5.64 -1.75
CA ARG A 140 11.78 -7.07 -1.55
C ARG A 140 13.10 -7.47 -2.20
N GLN A 141 13.93 -8.18 -1.44
CA GLN A 141 15.13 -8.85 -1.92
C GLN A 141 14.82 -10.31 -2.33
N GLU A 142 15.66 -10.89 -3.19
CA GLU A 142 15.40 -12.17 -3.89
C GLU A 142 15.01 -13.35 -2.97
N ARG A 143 15.50 -13.36 -1.72
CA ARG A 143 15.27 -14.45 -0.75
C ARG A 143 14.21 -14.14 0.30
N GLU A 144 13.62 -12.95 0.25
CA GLU A 144 12.63 -12.54 1.22
C GLU A 144 11.25 -13.07 0.86
N THR A 145 10.51 -13.45 1.89
CA THR A 145 9.11 -13.87 1.77
C THR A 145 8.18 -12.65 1.82
N VAL A 146 7.02 -12.80 1.20
CA VAL A 146 5.89 -11.91 1.43
C VAL A 146 4.90 -12.64 2.34
N THR A 147 4.47 -11.99 3.41
CA THR A 147 3.50 -12.53 4.38
C THR A 147 2.36 -11.55 4.62
N PHE A 148 1.25 -12.06 5.16
CA PHE A 148 0.02 -11.31 5.38
C PHE A 148 -0.40 -11.39 6.86
N PRO A 149 0.23 -10.61 7.76
CA PRO A 149 0.03 -10.77 9.20
C PRO A 149 -1.37 -10.35 9.68
N ILE A 150 -2.05 -9.49 8.93
CA ILE A 150 -3.41 -9.02 9.22
C ILE A 150 -4.22 -9.07 7.93
N GLU A 151 -5.43 -9.58 8.02
CA GLU A 151 -6.37 -9.73 6.91
C GLU A 151 -7.78 -9.35 7.37
N GLY A 152 -8.67 -9.07 6.42
CA GLY A 152 -10.07 -8.72 6.66
C GLY A 152 -10.57 -7.68 5.66
N VAL A 153 -11.88 -7.55 5.53
CA VAL A 153 -12.50 -6.51 4.70
C VAL A 153 -13.56 -5.80 5.53
N ASP A 154 -13.42 -4.48 5.67
CA ASP A 154 -14.37 -3.63 6.37
C ASP A 154 -15.43 -3.06 5.41
N GLY A 155 -16.67 -2.98 5.90
CA GLY A 155 -17.84 -2.47 5.17
C GLY A 155 -18.05 -3.05 3.77
N GLY A 156 -17.56 -4.27 3.53
CA GLY A 156 -17.68 -4.99 2.26
C GLY A 156 -16.63 -4.65 1.20
N SER A 157 -16.00 -3.48 1.25
CA SER A 157 -15.19 -2.92 0.15
C SER A 157 -13.89 -2.22 0.56
N ILE A 158 -13.44 -2.37 1.80
CA ILE A 158 -12.17 -1.83 2.29
C ILE A 158 -11.30 -2.97 2.80
N SER A 159 -10.30 -3.38 2.01
CA SER A 159 -9.37 -4.42 2.42
C SER A 159 -8.45 -3.91 3.53
N MET A 160 -8.36 -4.67 4.62
CA MET A 160 -7.43 -4.48 5.73
C MET A 160 -6.18 -5.36 5.59
N LEU A 161 -5.92 -5.89 4.38
CA LEU A 161 -4.75 -6.71 4.10
C LEU A 161 -3.47 -5.92 4.42
N THR A 162 -2.69 -6.44 5.36
CA THR A 162 -1.34 -5.97 5.63
C THR A 162 -0.35 -6.84 4.87
N VAL A 163 0.60 -6.21 4.17
CA VAL A 163 1.66 -6.90 3.43
C VAL A 163 2.98 -6.67 4.15
N GLN A 164 3.67 -7.74 4.52
CA GLN A 164 5.02 -7.69 5.09
C GLN A 164 6.03 -8.33 4.14
N VAL A 165 7.14 -7.63 3.93
CA VAL A 165 8.29 -8.08 3.12
C VAL A 165 9.50 -8.28 4.03
N GLY A 166 10.09 -9.48 3.97
CA GLY A 166 11.16 -9.92 4.88
C GLY A 166 10.66 -10.29 6.26
#